data_AF-A0A923WNM7-F1
#
_entry.id   AF-A0A923WNM7-F1
#
_cell.length_a   1.000
_cell.length_b   1.000
_cell.length_c   1.000
_cell.angle_alpha   90.00
_cell.angle_beta   90.00
_cell.angle_gamma   90.00
#
_symmetry.space_group_name_H-M   'P 1'
#
loop_
_entity.id
_entity.type
_entity.pdbx_description
1 polymer ?
#
loop_
_entity_poly.entity_id
_entity_poly.type
_entity_poly.pdbx_seq_one_letter_code
_entity_poly.pdbx_strand_id
1 'polypeptide(L)'
;MSNQLTRRLALLDDDAHRALLGQGLRGIERETLRVDQHGLLARTPHPAALGSALTHPQITTDYAEALLEFITPAEHDIGITLNQLDAIHRYAYTKLGDEMLWSESMPCELP
;
A
#
# COMPACT_ATOMS: atom_id res chain seq x y z
N MET A 1 -24.49 -28.12 1.44
CA MET A 1 -23.59 -27.32 0.57
C MET A 1 -24.14 -27.34 -0.85
N SER A 2 -24.09 -26.21 -1.58
CA SER A 2 -24.53 -26.15 -2.98
C SER A 2 -23.67 -27.10 -3.84
N ASN A 3 -24.31 -27.85 -4.74
CA ASN A 3 -23.64 -28.76 -5.70
C ASN A 3 -22.49 -28.05 -6.46
N GLN A 4 -22.69 -26.76 -6.78
CA GLN A 4 -21.69 -25.94 -7.45
C GLN A 4 -20.43 -25.69 -6.61
N LEU A 5 -20.57 -25.46 -5.30
CA LEU A 5 -19.42 -25.23 -4.41
C LEU A 5 -18.58 -26.51 -4.32
N THR A 6 -19.21 -27.66 -4.10
CA THR A 6 -18.52 -28.95 -4.02
C THR A 6 -17.75 -29.25 -5.30
N ARG A 7 -18.36 -29.02 -6.47
CA ARG A 7 -17.69 -29.18 -7.77
C ARG A 7 -16.46 -28.27 -7.91
N ARG A 8 -16.55 -27.00 -7.49
CA ARG A 8 -15.42 -26.06 -7.59
C ARG A 8 -14.29 -26.43 -6.65
N LEU A 9 -14.60 -26.84 -5.42
CA LEU A 9 -13.58 -27.30 -4.47
C LEU A 9 -12.85 -28.53 -5.00
N ALA A 10 -13.59 -29.51 -5.55
CA ALA A 10 -12.97 -30.68 -6.18
C ALA A 10 -12.04 -30.32 -7.35
N LEU A 11 -12.37 -29.30 -8.15
CA LEU A 11 -11.49 -28.82 -9.23
C LEU A 11 -10.19 -28.18 -8.70
N LEU A 12 -10.26 -27.46 -7.58
CA LEU A 12 -9.09 -26.82 -6.97
C LEU A 12 -8.20 -27.82 -6.22
N ASP A 13 -8.79 -28.93 -5.76
CA ASP A 13 -8.07 -29.99 -5.03
C ASP A 13 -7.40 -31.01 -5.96
N ASP A 14 -7.76 -31.05 -7.24
CA ASP A 14 -7.10 -31.87 -8.25
C ASP A 14 -5.61 -31.46 -8.40
N ASP A 15 -4.71 -32.44 -8.27
CA ASP A 15 -3.25 -32.24 -8.37
C ASP A 15 -2.85 -31.58 -9.70
N ALA A 16 -3.60 -31.81 -10.79
CA ALA A 16 -3.37 -31.19 -12.09
C ALA A 16 -3.57 -29.66 -12.05
N HIS A 17 -4.38 -29.14 -11.13
CA HIS A 17 -4.73 -27.73 -11.04
C HIS A 17 -4.15 -27.03 -9.80
N ARG A 18 -3.75 -27.78 -8.76
CA ARG A 18 -3.31 -27.21 -7.47
C ARG A 18 -2.16 -26.21 -7.62
N ALA A 19 -1.23 -26.42 -8.56
CA ALA A 19 -0.12 -25.51 -8.81
C ALA A 19 -0.56 -24.11 -9.28
N LEU A 20 -1.75 -23.98 -9.89
CA LEU A 20 -2.28 -22.70 -10.36
C LEU A 20 -2.62 -21.74 -9.21
N LEU A 21 -2.95 -22.27 -8.03
CA LEU A 21 -3.26 -21.47 -6.84
C LEU A 21 -2.06 -20.64 -6.36
N GLY A 22 -0.83 -21.09 -6.64
CA GLY A 22 0.40 -20.40 -6.27
C GLY A 22 0.83 -19.30 -7.25
N GLN A 23 0.22 -19.21 -8.43
CA GLN A 23 0.69 -18.34 -9.52
C GLN A 23 0.14 -16.91 -9.49
N GLY A 24 -0.79 -16.62 -8.57
CA GLY A 24 -1.35 -15.27 -8.42
C GLY A 24 -0.28 -14.23 -8.09
N LEU A 25 -0.45 -13.04 -8.66
CA LEU A 25 0.35 -11.85 -8.33
C LEU A 25 -0.34 -11.04 -7.23
N ARG A 26 0.45 -10.32 -6.43
CA ARG A 26 -0.02 -9.54 -5.28
C ARG A 26 0.68 -8.18 -5.26
N GLY A 27 -0.09 -7.12 -5.09
CA GLY A 27 0.38 -5.77 -4.84
C GLY A 27 -0.39 -5.15 -3.68
N ILE A 28 0.17 -4.10 -3.10
CA ILE A 28 -0.43 -3.34 -2.00
C ILE A 28 -0.46 -1.86 -2.37
N GLU A 29 -1.63 -1.26 -2.16
CA GLU A 29 -1.82 0.19 -2.06
C GLU A 29 -2.09 0.50 -0.59
N ARG A 30 -1.34 1.44 -0.01
CA ARG A 30 -1.47 1.84 1.39
C ARG A 30 -1.46 3.36 1.51
N GLU A 31 -2.56 3.90 2.00
CA GLU A 31 -2.74 5.32 2.26
C GLU A 31 -2.30 5.70 3.69
N THR A 32 -1.81 6.93 3.85
CA THR A 32 -1.44 7.52 5.14
C THR A 32 -1.35 9.04 5.09
N LEU A 33 -1.93 9.71 6.08
CA LEU A 33 -1.83 11.15 6.21
C LEU A 33 -0.45 11.55 6.73
N ARG A 34 0.13 12.60 6.15
CA ARG A 34 1.23 13.34 6.76
C ARG A 34 0.68 14.21 7.88
N VAL A 35 1.31 14.14 9.04
CA VAL A 35 0.97 14.92 10.24
C VAL A 35 2.22 15.54 10.85
N ASP A 36 2.07 16.59 11.64
CA ASP A 36 3.15 17.11 12.46
C ASP A 36 3.38 16.25 13.73
N GLN A 37 4.40 16.62 14.51
CA GLN A 37 4.73 15.96 15.79
C GLN A 37 3.63 16.02 16.86
N HIS A 38 2.62 16.88 16.69
CA HIS A 38 1.45 16.97 17.56
C HIS A 38 0.26 16.15 17.03
N GLY A 39 0.43 15.49 15.88
CA GLY A 39 -0.61 14.71 15.23
C GLY A 39 -1.61 15.57 14.45
N LEU A 40 -1.30 16.82 14.14
CA LEU A 40 -2.17 17.67 13.31
C LEU A 40 -1.84 17.48 11.83
N LEU A 41 -2.87 17.58 10.98
CA LEU A 41 -2.72 17.39 9.53
C LEU A 41 -1.68 18.36 8.94
N ALA A 42 -0.71 17.80 8.22
CA ALA A 42 0.31 18.59 7.55
C ALA A 42 -0.31 19.49 6.47
N ARG A 43 0.14 20.75 6.40
CA ARG A 43 -0.32 21.76 5.42
C ARG A 43 0.75 22.13 4.39
N THR A 44 1.90 21.47 4.47
CA THR A 44 2.99 21.61 3.51
C THR A 44 2.63 20.90 2.20
N PRO A 45 3.18 21.35 1.05
CA PRO A 45 3.06 20.62 -0.22
C PRO A 45 3.68 19.22 -0.16
N HIS A 46 3.37 18.38 -1.15
CA HIS A 46 4.02 17.11 -1.36
C HIS A 46 5.55 17.28 -1.36
N PRO A 47 6.30 16.53 -0.52
CA PRO A 47 7.74 16.71 -0.43
C PRO A 47 8.44 16.48 -1.77
N ALA A 48 9.11 17.51 -2.31
CA ALA A 48 9.76 17.44 -3.62
C ALA A 48 10.80 16.30 -3.75
N ALA A 49 11.39 15.85 -2.64
CA ALA A 49 12.32 14.73 -2.61
C ALA A 49 11.65 13.35 -2.82
N LEU A 50 10.32 13.26 -2.76
CA LEU A 50 9.54 12.08 -3.15
C LEU A 50 9.23 12.07 -4.67
N GLY A 51 9.58 13.14 -5.39
CA GLY A 51 9.38 13.25 -6.82
C GLY A 51 8.03 13.89 -7.19
N SER A 52 7.48 13.45 -8.32
CA SER A 52 6.21 13.95 -8.85
C SER A 52 5.10 12.94 -8.58
N ALA A 53 4.16 13.29 -7.71
CA ALA A 53 3.00 12.44 -7.41
C ALA A 53 2.28 11.98 -8.69
N LEU A 54 2.16 12.85 -9.71
CA LEU A 54 1.49 12.53 -10.97
C LEU A 54 2.10 11.34 -11.73
N THR A 55 3.39 11.06 -11.57
CA THR A 55 4.12 10.12 -12.43
C THR A 55 5.01 9.14 -11.68
N HIS A 56 5.17 9.30 -10.36
CA HIS A 56 6.05 8.45 -9.57
C HIS A 56 5.38 7.09 -9.31
N PRO A 57 6.02 5.95 -9.64
CA PRO A 57 5.34 4.66 -9.73
C PRO A 57 5.02 4.00 -8.38
N GLN A 58 5.60 4.49 -7.27
CA GLN A 58 5.52 3.84 -5.96
C GLN A 58 5.03 4.74 -4.83
N ILE A 59 5.01 6.05 -5.06
CA ILE A 59 4.71 7.07 -4.04
C ILE A 59 3.95 8.16 -4.76
N THR A 60 2.70 8.35 -4.39
CA THR A 60 1.83 9.39 -4.94
C THR A 60 1.02 10.02 -3.81
N THR A 61 0.09 10.89 -4.16
CA THR A 61 -0.98 11.36 -3.29
C THR A 61 -2.31 10.84 -3.81
N ASP A 62 -3.22 10.49 -2.90
CA ASP A 62 -4.63 10.25 -3.23
C ASP A 62 -5.39 11.60 -3.16
N TYR A 63 -6.57 11.65 -2.54
CA TYR A 63 -7.50 12.78 -2.58
C TYR A 63 -6.88 14.11 -2.12
N ALA A 64 -5.99 14.08 -1.13
CA ALA A 64 -5.41 15.28 -0.52
C ALA A 64 -3.89 15.34 -0.70
N GLU A 65 -3.35 16.55 -0.80
CA GLU A 65 -1.91 16.83 -0.86
C GLU A 65 -1.12 16.21 0.31
N ALA A 66 -1.77 16.07 1.47
CA ALA A 66 -1.21 15.47 2.68
C ALA A 66 -1.42 13.95 2.77
N LEU A 67 -2.27 13.36 1.92
CA LEU A 67 -2.57 11.93 1.93
C LEU A 67 -1.63 11.20 0.98
N LEU A 68 -0.52 10.70 1.51
CA LEU A 68 0.40 9.87 0.74
C LEU A 68 -0.21 8.50 0.48
N GLU A 69 0.08 7.96 -0.70
CA GLU A 69 -0.26 6.61 -1.10
C GLU A 69 1.00 5.88 -1.55
N PHE A 70 1.24 4.70 -1.00
CA PHE A 70 2.35 3.82 -1.35
C PHE A 70 1.86 2.63 -2.15
N ILE A 71 2.49 2.40 -3.30
CA ILE A 71 2.07 1.39 -4.28
C ILE A 71 3.23 0.44 -4.53
N THR A 72 3.01 -0.86 -4.32
CA THR A 72 3.98 -1.89 -4.69
C THR A 72 3.68 -2.47 -6.08
N PRO A 73 4.69 -2.84 -6.86
CA PRO A 73 4.52 -3.73 -8.00
C PRO A 73 3.76 -5.02 -7.66
N ALA A 74 3.17 -5.64 -8.68
CA ALA A 74 2.52 -6.94 -8.56
C ALA A 74 3.58 -8.05 -8.57
N GLU A 75 3.69 -8.80 -7.48
CA GLU A 75 4.76 -9.79 -7.26
C GLU A 75 4.21 -11.18 -6.98
N HIS A 76 4.99 -12.21 -7.33
CA HIS A 76 4.64 -13.60 -7.08
C HIS A 76 4.85 -14.03 -5.62
N ASP A 77 5.81 -13.40 -4.93
CA ASP A 77 6.17 -13.73 -3.55
C ASP A 77 5.68 -12.64 -2.59
N ILE A 78 4.98 -13.06 -1.53
CA ILE A 78 4.41 -12.15 -0.52
C ILE A 78 5.52 -11.41 0.24
N GLY A 79 6.63 -12.08 0.52
CA GLY A 79 7.77 -11.48 1.21
C GLY A 79 8.40 -10.35 0.39
N ILE A 80 8.49 -10.51 -0.93
CA ILE A 80 8.95 -9.44 -1.83
C ILE A 80 8.01 -8.23 -1.75
N THR A 81 6.69 -8.42 -1.87
CA THR A 81 5.70 -7.32 -1.76
C THR A 81 5.85 -6.57 -0.43
N LEU A 82 5.94 -7.28 0.69
CA LEU A 82 6.06 -6.68 2.02
C LEU A 82 7.39 -5.94 2.20
N ASN A 83 8.51 -6.50 1.71
CA ASN A 83 9.82 -5.84 1.76
C ASN A 83 9.86 -4.57 0.90
N GLN A 84 9.21 -4.57 -0.26
CA GLN A 84 9.07 -3.37 -1.09
C GLN A 84 8.24 -2.30 -0.38
N LEU A 85 7.13 -2.68 0.25
CA LEU A 85 6.31 -1.75 1.03
C LEU A 85 7.12 -1.14 2.19
N ASP A 86 7.87 -1.95 2.94
CA ASP A 86 8.76 -1.46 4.00
C ASP A 86 9.83 -0.50 3.45
N ALA A 87 10.47 -0.85 2.33
CA ALA A 87 11.47 0.01 1.70
C ALA A 87 10.90 1.36 1.28
N ILE A 88 9.68 1.40 0.72
CA ILE A 88 8.97 2.63 0.36
C ILE A 88 8.73 3.49 1.61
N HIS A 89 8.22 2.90 2.69
CA HIS A 89 8.00 3.61 3.96
C HIS A 89 9.29 4.20 4.52
N ARG A 90 10.35 3.39 4.60
CA ARG A 90 11.66 3.81 5.12
C ARG A 90 12.21 4.97 4.30
N TYR A 91 12.15 4.87 2.97
CA TYR A 91 12.57 5.95 2.09
C TYR A 91 11.76 7.22 2.34
N ALA A 92 10.42 7.12 2.35
CA ALA A 92 9.53 8.25 2.56
C ALA A 92 9.83 8.96 3.89
N TYR A 93 9.95 8.22 4.99
CA TYR A 93 10.31 8.79 6.30
C TYR A 93 11.61 9.59 6.28
N THR A 94 12.62 9.20 5.49
CA THR A 94 13.86 10.00 5.38
C THR A 94 13.67 11.35 4.69
N LYS A 95 12.52 11.58 4.04
CA LYS A 95 12.20 12.77 3.24
C LYS A 95 11.12 13.66 3.85
N LEU A 96 10.54 13.28 5.00
CA LEU A 96 9.45 14.01 5.66
C LEU A 96 9.91 15.15 6.59
N GLY A 97 11.21 15.26 6.89
CA GLY A 97 11.70 16.24 7.85
C GLY A 97 11.14 15.95 9.25
N ASP A 98 10.41 16.90 9.81
CA ASP A 98 9.78 16.80 11.14
C ASP A 98 8.33 16.25 11.09
N GLU A 99 7.82 15.93 9.89
CA GLU A 99 6.50 15.30 9.73
C GLU A 99 6.55 13.78 9.97
N MET A 100 5.40 13.22 10.32
CA MET A 100 5.19 11.80 10.56
C MET A 100 4.06 11.26 9.68
N LEU A 101 4.00 9.93 9.58
CA LEU A 101 2.90 9.22 8.91
C LEU A 101 1.85 8.78 9.95
N TRP A 102 0.60 9.12 9.70
CA TRP A 102 -0.54 8.71 10.52
C TRP A 102 -0.80 7.21 10.35
N SER A 103 -0.86 6.49 11.47
CA SER A 103 -0.93 5.02 11.47
C SER A 103 -2.35 4.47 11.45
N GLU A 104 -3.35 5.27 11.86
CA GLU A 104 -4.74 4.84 11.98
C GLU A 104 -5.54 5.10 10.70
N SER A 105 -6.58 4.31 10.46
CA SER A 105 -7.50 4.54 9.33
C SER A 105 -8.41 5.75 9.53
N MET A 106 -8.84 6.01 10.77
CA MET A 106 -9.59 7.22 11.07
C MET A 106 -8.63 8.41 11.14
N PRO A 107 -8.97 9.56 10.56
CA PRO A 107 -8.05 10.69 10.45
C PRO A 107 -7.70 11.26 11.82
N CYS A 108 -6.60 12.00 11.87
CA CYS A 108 -6.34 12.94 12.95
C CYS A 108 -7.39 14.06 12.99
N GLU A 109 -7.23 15.01 13.91
CA GLU A 109 -8.09 16.19 13.94
C GLU A 109 -8.03 16.92 12.58
N LEU A 110 -9.20 17.12 11.98
CA LEU A 110 -9.36 17.81 10.70
C LEU A 110 -9.68 19.29 10.94
N PRO A 111 -9.23 20.21 10.06
CA PRO A 111 -9.50 21.64 10.15
C PRO A 111 -10.98 22.03 10.15
#